data_AF-A0A243S8H1-F1
#
_entry.id   AF-A0A243S8H1-F1
#
_cell.length_a   1.000
_cell.length_b   1.000
_cell.length_c   1.000
_cell.angle_alpha   90.00
_cell.angle_beta   90.00
_cell.angle_gamma   90.00
#
_symmetry.space_group_name_H-M   'P 1'
#
loop_
_entity.id
_entity.type
_entity.pdbx_description
1 polymer ?
#
loop_
_entity_poly.entity_id
_entity_poly.type
_entity_poly.pdbx_seq_one_letter_code
_entity_poly.pdbx_strand_id
1 'polypeptide(L)'
;MSQADLAVDSGQALLVLGDTGRAHHLISEGERLLPESRGKPRGVFLAYRAASYLDLKEPEPAAATATATQSLLLARRTGAPRCVRLTEDLLPRFQPYARAQGVAELLRLTAA
;
A
#
# COMPACT_ATOMS: atom_id res chain seq x y z
N MET A 1 -17.26 12.98 -3.16
CA MET A 1 -16.25 12.33 -2.30
C MET A 1 -16.96 11.43 -1.30
N SER A 2 -16.54 10.18 -1.16
CA SER A 2 -17.08 9.26 -0.15
C SER A 2 -16.35 9.42 1.19
N GLN A 3 -16.92 8.88 2.27
CA GLN A 3 -16.21 8.83 3.57
C GLN A 3 -14.90 8.04 3.50
N ALA A 4 -14.84 7.01 2.65
CA ALA A 4 -13.62 6.25 2.42
C ALA A 4 -12.52 7.10 1.78
N ASP A 5 -12.87 7.90 0.77
CA ASP A 5 -11.93 8.81 0.11
C ASP A 5 -11.43 9.88 1.12
N LEU A 6 -12.33 10.47 1.90
CA LEU A 6 -11.99 11.49 2.90
C LEU A 6 -11.06 10.94 4.00
N ALA A 7 -11.34 9.74 4.51
CA ALA A 7 -10.50 9.10 5.50
C ALA A 7 -9.07 8.89 4.96
N VAL A 8 -8.94 8.41 3.73
CA VAL A 8 -7.60 8.19 3.15
C VAL A 8 -6.89 9.49 2.82
N ASP A 9 -7.55 10.47 2.22
CA ASP A 9 -6.92 11.77 1.91
C ASP A 9 -6.42 12.45 3.20
N SER A 10 -7.19 12.35 4.27
CA SER A 10 -6.79 12.83 5.60
C SER A 10 -5.59 12.04 6.15
N GLY A 11 -5.61 10.71 6.01
CA GLY A 11 -4.48 9.88 6.40
C GLY A 11 -3.21 10.20 5.62
N GLN A 12 -3.31 10.45 4.31
CA GLN A 12 -2.18 10.88 3.49
C GLN A 12 -1.60 12.22 3.94
N ALA A 13 -2.46 13.20 4.24
CA ALA A 13 -2.01 14.47 4.77
C ALA A 13 -1.24 14.29 6.09
N LEU A 14 -1.71 13.40 6.96
CA LEU A 14 -1.03 13.09 8.22
C LEU A 14 0.31 12.36 8.03
N LEU A 15 0.45 11.53 6.99
CA LEU A 15 1.77 10.95 6.64
C LEU A 15 2.79 12.04 6.30
N VAL A 16 2.38 13.05 5.53
CA VAL A 16 3.25 14.20 5.20
C VAL A 16 3.62 15.00 6.45
N LEU A 17 2.73 15.05 7.45
CA LEU A 17 2.96 15.72 8.73
C LEU A 17 3.71 14.84 9.76
N GLY A 18 3.99 13.57 9.43
CA GLY A 18 4.70 12.63 10.32
C GLY A 18 3.83 11.98 11.40
N ASP A 19 2.51 12.20 11.42
CA ASP A 19 1.58 11.51 12.33
C ASP A 19 1.17 10.15 11.74
N THR A 20 2.12 9.22 11.74
CA THR A 20 2.00 7.92 11.10
C THR A 20 0.96 7.02 11.76
N GLY A 21 0.83 7.07 13.09
CA GLY A 21 -0.15 6.27 13.83
C GLY A 21 -1.59 6.64 13.45
N ARG A 22 -1.92 7.95 13.47
CA ARG A 22 -3.25 8.41 13.08
C ARG A 22 -3.49 8.24 11.59
N ALA A 23 -2.46 8.43 10.77
CA ALA A 23 -2.54 8.17 9.33
C ALA A 23 -2.90 6.71 9.03
N HIS A 24 -2.24 5.74 9.67
CA HIS A 24 -2.51 4.31 9.48
C HIS A 24 -3.93 3.94 9.89
N HIS A 25 -4.43 4.50 10.99
CA HIS A 25 -5.82 4.32 11.41
C HIS A 25 -6.78 4.80 10.33
N LEU A 26 -6.61 6.03 9.82
CA LEU A 26 -7.49 6.63 8.82
C LEU A 26 -7.43 5.91 7.47
N ILE A 27 -6.24 5.46 7.04
CA ILE A 27 -6.09 4.67 5.81
C ILE A 27 -6.78 3.31 5.94
N SER A 28 -6.68 2.66 7.11
CA SER A 28 -7.34 1.38 7.39
C SER A 28 -8.87 1.55 7.50
N GLU A 29 -9.34 2.63 8.09
CA GLU A 29 -10.76 3.01 8.11
C GLU A 29 -11.29 3.19 6.69
N GLY A 30 -10.55 3.94 5.85
CA GLY A 30 -10.90 4.15 4.45
C GLY A 30 -10.91 2.86 3.63
N GLU A 31 -10.00 1.92 3.91
CA GLU A 31 -10.03 0.57 3.32
C GLU A 31 -11.28 -0.21 3.74
N ARG A 32 -11.64 -0.19 5.03
CA ARG A 32 -12.82 -0.91 5.55
C ARG A 32 -14.13 -0.35 5.00
N LEU A 33 -14.18 0.96 4.76
CA LEU A 33 -15.33 1.65 4.19
C LEU A 33 -15.45 1.49 2.67
N LEU A 34 -14.41 1.01 1.99
CA LEU A 34 -14.43 0.79 0.55
C LEU A 34 -15.23 -0.48 0.20
N PRO A 35 -16.26 -0.37 -0.67
CA PRO A 35 -16.93 -1.55 -1.21
C PRO A 35 -15.95 -2.45 -1.97
N GLU A 36 -16.13 -3.77 -1.95
CA GLU A 36 -15.24 -4.72 -2.63
C GLU A 36 -15.11 -4.47 -4.15
N SER A 37 -16.16 -3.93 -4.76
CA SER A 37 -16.18 -3.49 -6.16
C SER A 37 -15.12 -2.42 -6.47
N ARG A 38 -14.72 -1.62 -5.47
CA ARG A 38 -13.84 -0.44 -5.58
C ARG A 38 -12.37 -0.71 -5.29
N GLY A 39 -11.83 -1.85 -5.66
CA GLY A 39 -10.42 -2.11 -5.37
C GLY A 39 -9.35 -1.55 -6.31
N LYS A 40 -9.67 -0.70 -7.32
CA LYS A 40 -8.63 0.21 -7.84
C LYS A 40 -8.23 1.23 -6.76
N PRO A 41 -9.18 1.97 -6.13
CA PRO A 41 -8.92 2.75 -4.91
C PRO A 41 -8.23 1.95 -3.79
N ARG A 42 -8.71 0.72 -3.51
CA ARG A 42 -8.09 -0.13 -2.48
C ARG A 42 -6.60 -0.38 -2.74
N GLY A 43 -6.22 -0.67 -3.98
CA GLY A 43 -4.80 -0.85 -4.34
C GLY A 43 -3.95 0.39 -4.08
N VAL A 44 -4.48 1.59 -4.34
CA VAL A 44 -3.78 2.85 -4.00
C VAL A 44 -3.58 2.97 -2.48
N PHE A 45 -4.61 2.66 -1.71
CA PHE A 45 -4.60 2.84 -0.25
C PHE A 45 -3.61 1.90 0.42
N LEU A 46 -3.57 0.64 -0.06
CA LEU A 46 -2.59 -0.34 0.38
C LEU A 46 -1.15 0.09 0.02
N ALA A 47 -0.92 0.63 -1.17
CA ALA A 47 0.42 1.13 -1.55
C ALA A 47 0.90 2.26 -0.61
N TYR A 48 0.04 3.21 -0.25
CA TYR A 48 0.40 4.26 0.72
C TYR A 48 0.69 3.70 2.12
N ARG A 49 -0.09 2.71 2.56
CA ARG A 49 0.17 2.05 3.85
C ARG A 49 1.51 1.32 3.84
N ALA A 50 1.86 0.63 2.74
CA ALA A 50 3.16 -0.02 2.58
C ALA A 50 4.32 0.99 2.62
N ALA A 51 4.16 2.15 1.96
CA ALA A 51 5.16 3.22 1.99
C ALA A 51 5.41 3.72 3.43
N SER A 52 4.34 3.98 4.18
CA SER A 52 4.43 4.44 5.57
C SER A 52 5.11 3.40 6.49
N TYR A 53 4.80 2.10 6.32
CA TYR A 53 5.51 1.06 7.07
C TYR A 53 7.01 1.04 6.77
N LEU A 54 7.41 1.29 5.52
CA LEU A 54 8.82 1.44 5.18
C LEU A 54 9.46 2.71 5.78
N ASP A 55 8.72 3.82 5.86
CA ASP A 55 9.17 5.03 6.57
C ASP A 55 9.42 4.75 8.06
N LEU A 56 8.59 3.86 8.65
CA LEU A 56 8.74 3.37 10.03
C LEU A 56 9.79 2.26 10.19
N LYS A 57 10.46 1.83 9.11
CA LYS A 57 11.41 0.70 9.10
C LYS A 57 10.77 -0.63 9.54
N GLU A 58 9.50 -0.82 9.22
CA GLU A 58 8.73 -2.06 9.44
C GLU A 58 8.53 -2.80 8.10
N PRO A 59 9.52 -3.58 7.64
CA PRO A 59 9.49 -4.17 6.31
C PRO A 59 8.50 -5.33 6.16
N GLU A 60 8.25 -6.12 7.21
CA GLU A 60 7.30 -7.24 7.12
C GLU A 60 5.84 -6.78 6.86
N PRO A 61 5.26 -5.84 7.65
CA PRO A 61 3.90 -5.36 7.37
C PRO A 61 3.82 -4.55 6.07
N ALA A 62 4.91 -3.85 5.71
CA ALA A 62 5.02 -3.20 4.41
C ALA A 62 4.92 -4.22 3.26
N ALA A 63 5.68 -5.32 3.35
CA ALA A 63 5.71 -6.36 2.33
C ALA A 63 4.36 -7.07 2.20
N ALA A 64 3.74 -7.43 3.32
CA ALA A 64 2.40 -8.03 3.32
C ALA A 64 1.37 -7.14 2.61
N THR A 65 1.40 -5.83 2.89
CA THR A 65 0.50 -4.85 2.27
C THR A 65 0.81 -4.66 0.77
N ALA A 66 2.09 -4.57 0.40
CA ALA A 66 2.52 -4.44 -0.99
C ALA A 66 2.15 -5.68 -1.83
N THR A 67 2.34 -6.89 -1.29
CA THR A 67 1.93 -8.14 -1.94
C THR A 67 0.41 -8.20 -2.13
N ALA A 68 -0.37 -7.83 -1.12
CA ALA A 68 -1.83 -7.76 -1.26
C ALA A 68 -2.27 -6.76 -2.34
N THR A 69 -1.60 -5.61 -2.41
CA THR A 69 -1.79 -4.61 -3.47
C THR A 69 -1.51 -5.22 -4.83
N GLN A 70 -0.35 -5.84 -5.02
CA GLN A 70 0.08 -6.41 -6.28
C GLN A 70 -0.86 -7.53 -6.75
N SER A 71 -1.29 -8.42 -5.85
CA SER A 71 -2.24 -9.50 -6.14
C SER A 71 -3.60 -8.97 -6.56
N LEU A 72 -4.12 -7.98 -5.83
CA LEU A 72 -5.38 -7.32 -6.18
C LEU A 72 -5.29 -6.61 -7.52
N LEU A 73 -4.16 -5.95 -7.79
CA LEU A 73 -3.88 -5.32 -9.06
C LEU A 73 -3.69 -6.32 -10.16
N LEU A 74 -3.14 -7.51 -9.94
CA LEU A 74 -3.05 -8.55 -10.96
C LEU A 74 -4.42 -9.06 -11.38
N ALA A 75 -5.28 -9.35 -10.40
CA ALA A 75 -6.67 -9.69 -10.68
C ALA A 75 -7.40 -8.56 -11.41
N ARG A 76 -7.01 -7.31 -11.12
CA ARG A 76 -7.54 -6.10 -11.75
C ARG A 76 -6.67 -5.58 -12.90
N ARG A 77 -5.60 -6.26 -13.35
CA ARG A 77 -4.60 -5.73 -14.31
C ARG A 77 -5.19 -5.65 -15.71
N THR A 78 -6.42 -6.11 -15.83
CA THR A 78 -7.48 -5.62 -16.70
C THR A 78 -7.87 -4.11 -16.51
N GLY A 79 -7.16 -3.28 -15.72
CA GLY A 79 -7.52 -1.85 -15.58
C GLY A 79 -6.90 -0.89 -14.53
N ALA A 80 -5.74 -1.11 -13.87
CA ALA A 80 -5.25 -0.19 -12.80
C ALA A 80 -3.72 0.15 -12.80
N PRO A 81 -3.22 1.00 -13.72
CA PRO A 81 -1.78 1.24 -13.91
C PRO A 81 -1.11 2.08 -12.81
N ARG A 82 -1.82 3.02 -12.16
CA ARG A 82 -1.21 3.92 -11.15
C ARG A 82 -0.70 3.19 -9.92
N CYS A 83 -1.42 2.17 -9.47
CA CYS A 83 -1.02 1.42 -8.27
C CYS A 83 0.18 0.51 -8.54
N VAL A 84 0.31 -0.02 -9.77
CA VAL A 84 1.48 -0.80 -10.19
C VAL A 84 2.73 0.05 -10.06
N ARG A 85 2.70 1.27 -10.61
CA ARG A 85 3.80 2.23 -10.48
C ARG A 85 4.14 2.55 -9.02
N LEU A 86 3.14 2.80 -8.18
CA LEU A 86 3.37 3.06 -6.75
C LEU A 86 4.05 1.88 -6.05
N THR A 87 3.67 0.64 -6.37
CA THR A 87 4.34 -0.54 -5.81
C THR A 87 5.76 -0.71 -6.35
N GLU A 88 5.98 -0.48 -7.65
CA GLU A 88 7.31 -0.50 -8.28
C GLU A 88 8.25 0.53 -7.66
N ASP A 89 7.76 1.75 -7.40
CA ASP A 89 8.51 2.82 -6.74
C ASP A 89 8.95 2.44 -5.30
N LEU A 90 8.24 1.50 -4.66
CA LEU A 90 8.60 0.98 -3.33
C LEU A 90 9.64 -0.14 -3.38
N LEU A 91 9.78 -0.86 -4.49
CA LEU A 91 10.67 -2.04 -4.56
C LEU A 91 12.13 -1.74 -4.21
N PRO A 92 12.75 -0.64 -4.68
CA PRO A 92 14.12 -0.31 -4.28
C PRO A 92 14.27 -0.12 -2.76
N ARG A 93 13.21 0.37 -2.10
CA ARG A 93 13.19 0.61 -0.65
C ARG A 93 13.10 -0.68 0.16
N PHE A 94 12.64 -1.78 -0.44
CA PHE A 94 12.63 -3.11 0.16
C PHE A 94 13.98 -3.84 0.07
N GLN A 95 14.88 -3.43 -0.83
CA GLN A 95 16.17 -4.12 -1.05
C GLN A 95 17.04 -4.24 0.23
N PRO A 96 17.17 -3.22 1.10
CA PRO A 96 17.90 -3.36 2.36
C PRO A 96 17.31 -4.42 3.29
N TYR A 97 16.03 -4.76 3.11
CA TYR A 97 15.27 -5.71 3.91
C TYR A 97 15.03 -7.03 3.18
N ALA A 98 15.85 -7.39 2.18
CA ALA A 98 15.65 -8.58 1.36
C ALA A 98 15.55 -9.91 2.15
N ARG A 99 16.03 -9.94 3.39
CA ARG A 99 15.94 -11.10 4.30
C ARG A 99 14.73 -11.08 5.24
N ALA A 100 14.01 -9.96 5.33
CA ALA A 100 12.81 -9.86 6.15
C ALA A 100 11.68 -10.70 5.55
N GLN A 101 10.80 -11.20 6.42
CA GLN A 101 9.72 -12.10 6.03
C GLN A 101 8.80 -11.43 4.98
N GLY A 102 8.46 -12.17 3.93
CA GLY A 102 7.60 -11.69 2.84
C GLY A 102 8.28 -10.75 1.84
N VAL A 103 9.39 -10.08 2.20
CA VAL A 103 10.09 -9.16 1.29
C VAL A 103 10.72 -9.91 0.12
N ALA A 104 11.38 -11.05 0.38
CA ALA A 104 12.00 -11.85 -0.68
C ALA A 104 10.98 -12.36 -1.71
N GLU A 105 9.76 -12.68 -1.26
CA GLU A 105 8.66 -13.10 -2.13
C GLU A 105 8.12 -11.93 -2.95
N LEU A 106 7.90 -10.76 -2.33
CA LEU A 106 7.50 -9.54 -3.01
C LEU A 106 8.49 -9.14 -4.13
N LEU A 107 9.79 -9.18 -3.85
CA LEU A 107 10.83 -8.88 -4.84
C LEU A 107 10.84 -9.90 -5.99
N ARG A 108 10.50 -11.17 -5.75
CA ARG A 108 10.37 -12.18 -6.82
C ARG A 108 9.13 -11.98 -7.66
N LEU A 109 7.98 -11.68 -7.04
CA LEU A 109 6.70 -11.48 -7.73
C LEU A 109 6.72 -10.28 -8.68
N THR A 110 7.63 -9.33 -8.48
CA THR A 110 7.74 -8.10 -9.27
C THR A 110 8.84 -8.16 -10.34
N ALA A 111 9.69 -9.18 -10.31
CA ALA A 111 10.74 -9.40 -11.32
C ALA A 111 10.27 -10.23 -12.53
N ALA A 112 9.01 -10.70 -12.52
CA ALA A 112 8.38 -11.53 -13.56
C ALA A 112 7.32 -10.74 -14.33
#